data_AF-A0A9P9LBT0-F1
#
_entry.id   AF-A0A9P9LBT0-F1
#
_cell.length_a   1.000
_cell.length_b   1.000
_cell.length_c   1.000
_cell.angle_alpha   90.00
_cell.angle_beta   90.00
_cell.angle_gamma   90.00
#
_symmetry.space_group_name_H-M   'P 1'
#
loop_
_entity.id
_entity.type
_entity.pdbx_description
1 polymer ?
#
loop_
_entity_poly.entity_id
_entity_poly.type
_entity_poly.pdbx_seq_one_letter_code
_entity_poly.pdbx_strand_id
1 'polypeptide(L)'
;MGLLDGCPDDILHLILNVYSKDDLVKLPIDSSTPGPNPLSINRSTGSGKRIQPPPDCKLITPYFRKTRVGYTQSERQRCVNIVRHSRVLNFQLWIDKLGSDSQASSTATMDAVLAVLLSQLPNLRSLFLGSNFAKETTLIRELKDVYFNPRIDVERRWGREANDQKPNNTLCPLTFFYAPSIQHITATIEEPVNFKWPSAVPPTPAKLESLNITLVRERSLGNILLQCHNLRRLTYNFYADKASKQRRLLPASISSSDLTHSLFHVRPKLKSLILTCFITDHDYDGHEMEPEGIKSPVTGFTEFSKLERLEVPFVFLLGNHPTDKIQLGSVLPRNLKTLRLPDVGSAGWHDQWDGWKTPILEVMETWLKDWREDTPQLEQIEIMDTMEENESLVETFWRMSRRTGLEIVVLQCEDQRDDSWPRVCDSYVE
;
A
#
# COMPACT_ATOMS: atom_id res chain seq x y z
N MET A 1 -8.42 -22.61 -7.23
CA MET A 1 -9.89 -22.69 -7.20
C MET A 1 -10.49 -22.64 -5.80
N GLY A 2 -9.73 -22.82 -4.70
CA GLY A 2 -10.30 -22.76 -3.33
C GLY A 2 -10.68 -21.39 -2.77
N LEU A 3 -10.46 -20.28 -3.49
CA LEU A 3 -10.80 -18.90 -3.05
C LEU A 3 -12.27 -18.50 -3.30
N LEU A 4 -13.02 -19.33 -4.03
CA LEU A 4 -14.40 -19.02 -4.45
C LEU A 4 -15.42 -20.06 -3.97
N ASP A 5 -15.02 -20.99 -3.10
CA ASP A 5 -15.96 -21.95 -2.50
C ASP A 5 -16.99 -21.22 -1.64
N GLY A 6 -18.25 -21.27 -2.08
CA GLY A 6 -19.38 -20.55 -1.49
C GLY A 6 -19.83 -19.30 -2.24
N CYS A 7 -19.17 -18.92 -3.35
CA CYS A 7 -19.71 -17.92 -4.27
C CYS A 7 -20.82 -18.57 -5.11
N PRO A 8 -22.04 -17.98 -5.24
CA PRO A 8 -23.04 -18.49 -6.17
C PRO A 8 -22.43 -18.63 -7.58
N ASP A 9 -22.66 -19.76 -8.26
CA ASP A 9 -22.12 -20.07 -9.61
C ASP A 9 -22.27 -18.93 -10.62
N ASP A 10 -23.29 -18.10 -10.44
CA ASP A 10 -23.63 -16.98 -11.31
C ASP A 10 -22.75 -15.73 -11.08
N ILE A 11 -22.23 -15.53 -9.86
CA ILE A 11 -21.25 -14.48 -9.55
C ILE A 11 -19.88 -14.91 -10.08
N LEU A 12 -19.57 -16.21 -9.95
CA LEU A 12 -18.46 -16.82 -10.66
C LEU A 12 -18.56 -16.54 -12.16
N HIS A 13 -19.72 -16.69 -12.79
CA HIS A 13 -19.88 -16.32 -14.21
C HIS A 13 -19.67 -14.84 -14.52
N LEU A 14 -20.19 -13.91 -13.70
CA LEU A 14 -19.95 -12.48 -13.88
C LEU A 14 -18.46 -12.14 -13.74
N ILE A 15 -17.80 -12.67 -12.70
CA ILE A 15 -16.37 -12.53 -12.42
C ILE A 15 -15.54 -13.17 -13.54
N LEU A 16 -15.86 -14.40 -13.95
CA LEU A 16 -15.18 -15.16 -15.00
C LEU A 16 -15.38 -14.56 -16.40
N ASN A 17 -16.49 -13.86 -16.67
CA ASN A 17 -16.67 -13.09 -17.91
C ASN A 17 -15.83 -11.80 -17.93
N VAL A 18 -15.37 -11.32 -16.76
CA VAL A 18 -14.44 -10.19 -16.66
C VAL A 18 -12.98 -10.63 -16.86
N TYR A 19 -12.65 -11.89 -16.56
CA TYR A 19 -11.33 -12.49 -16.81
C TYR A 19 -11.25 -13.10 -18.22
N SER A 20 -10.14 -12.89 -18.95
CA SER A 20 -9.87 -13.76 -20.11
C SER A 20 -9.63 -15.19 -19.61
N LYS A 21 -10.01 -16.20 -20.40
CA LYS A 21 -9.62 -17.60 -20.12
C LYS A 21 -8.10 -17.75 -19.94
N ASP A 22 -7.32 -16.86 -20.55
CA ASP A 22 -5.86 -16.83 -20.50
C ASP A 22 -5.28 -16.09 -19.28
N ASP A 23 -6.09 -15.29 -18.56
CA ASP A 23 -5.66 -14.52 -17.38
C ASP A 23 -5.73 -15.32 -16.07
N LEU A 24 -6.35 -16.52 -16.11
CA LEU A 24 -6.38 -17.45 -14.99
C LEU A 24 -5.08 -18.28 -14.96
N VAL A 25 -4.01 -17.68 -14.43
CA VAL A 25 -2.77 -18.42 -14.15
C VAL A 25 -3.09 -19.57 -13.18
N LYS A 26 -2.83 -20.80 -13.62
CA LYS A 26 -2.91 -21.98 -12.76
C LYS A 26 -1.85 -21.83 -11.66
N LEU A 27 -2.31 -21.57 -10.43
CA LEU A 27 -1.46 -21.76 -9.24
C LEU A 27 -0.93 -23.21 -9.26
N PRO A 28 0.37 -23.44 -8.99
CA PRO A 28 0.91 -24.79 -8.98
C PRO A 28 0.19 -25.59 -7.89
N ILE A 29 -0.51 -26.64 -8.32
CA ILE A 29 -1.08 -27.64 -7.42
C ILE A 29 0.04 -28.61 -7.12
N ASP A 30 0.50 -28.63 -5.88
CA ASP A 30 1.42 -29.64 -5.36
C ASP A 30 0.77 -31.03 -5.50
N SER A 31 1.29 -31.84 -6.42
CA SER A 31 0.72 -33.11 -6.85
C SER A 31 1.15 -34.27 -5.94
N SER A 32 1.01 -34.10 -4.63
CA SER A 32 1.45 -35.06 -3.62
C SER A 32 0.35 -35.45 -2.64
N THR A 33 -0.85 -35.80 -3.13
CA THR A 33 -1.81 -36.63 -2.36
C THR A 33 -2.82 -37.33 -3.30
N PRO A 34 -3.03 -38.65 -3.21
CA PRO A 34 -4.01 -39.36 -4.01
C PRO A 34 -5.39 -39.39 -3.30
N GLY A 35 -6.43 -38.88 -3.96
CA GLY A 35 -7.83 -38.92 -3.49
C GLY A 35 -8.82 -38.58 -4.60
N PRO A 36 -10.08 -39.03 -4.54
CA PRO A 36 -10.72 -39.81 -5.61
C PRO A 36 -11.41 -39.01 -6.73
N ASN A 37 -11.65 -39.73 -7.84
CA ASN A 37 -12.27 -39.32 -9.09
C ASN A 37 -13.54 -38.42 -8.98
N PRO A 38 -13.81 -37.59 -10.02
CA PRO A 38 -14.76 -36.49 -9.96
C PRO A 38 -16.22 -36.96 -9.93
N LEU A 39 -16.98 -36.42 -8.98
CA LEU A 39 -18.43 -36.50 -8.93
C LEU A 39 -19.05 -35.66 -10.06
N SER A 40 -19.95 -36.28 -10.81
CA SER A 40 -20.81 -35.63 -11.79
C SER A 40 -21.82 -34.69 -11.10
N ILE A 41 -21.79 -33.40 -11.47
CA ILE A 41 -22.74 -32.41 -10.96
C ILE A 41 -23.99 -32.42 -11.84
N ASN A 42 -25.09 -32.96 -11.30
CA ASN A 42 -26.43 -32.80 -11.87
C ASN A 42 -26.92 -31.36 -11.65
N ARG A 43 -27.40 -30.71 -12.71
CA ARG A 43 -28.14 -29.44 -12.65
C ARG A 43 -29.40 -29.61 -11.82
N SER A 44 -29.50 -28.93 -10.68
CA SER A 44 -30.78 -28.72 -10.01
C SER A 44 -31.10 -27.22 -9.98
N THR A 45 -32.29 -26.91 -10.45
CA THR A 45 -32.93 -25.59 -10.44
C THR A 45 -33.55 -25.33 -9.07
N GLY A 46 -33.31 -24.16 -8.48
CA GLY A 46 -34.29 -23.54 -7.57
C GLY A 46 -33.82 -23.05 -6.19
N SER A 47 -34.33 -21.85 -5.90
CA SER A 47 -34.45 -21.16 -4.60
C SER A 47 -33.22 -20.42 -4.05
N GLY A 48 -33.36 -19.11 -3.96
CA GLY A 48 -32.39 -18.19 -3.37
C GLY A 48 -32.24 -18.40 -1.86
N LYS A 49 -31.35 -19.33 -1.49
CA LYS A 49 -30.79 -19.35 -0.15
C LYS A 49 -29.68 -18.30 -0.07
N ARG A 50 -29.77 -17.44 0.95
CA ARG A 50 -28.72 -16.49 1.33
C ARG A 50 -27.51 -17.32 1.77
N ILE A 51 -26.52 -17.48 0.90
CA ILE A 51 -25.30 -18.20 1.22
C ILE A 51 -24.53 -17.35 2.25
N GLN A 52 -24.21 -17.92 3.41
CA GLN A 52 -23.27 -17.29 4.33
C GLN A 52 -21.86 -17.52 3.76
N PRO A 53 -21.13 -16.45 3.40
CA PRO A 53 -19.75 -16.62 2.94
C PRO A 53 -18.90 -17.17 4.09
N PRO A 54 -17.83 -17.92 3.79
CA PRO A 54 -16.91 -18.43 4.81
C PRO A 54 -16.35 -17.27 5.67
N PRO A 55 -15.97 -17.55 6.93
CA PRO A 55 -15.58 -16.53 7.91
C PRO A 55 -14.40 -15.64 7.46
N ASP A 56 -13.59 -16.11 6.49
CA ASP A 56 -12.43 -15.45 5.92
C ASP A 56 -12.60 -15.06 4.44
N CYS A 57 -13.75 -14.46 4.10
CA CYS A 57 -14.01 -14.01 2.74
C CYS A 57 -13.07 -12.85 2.34
N LYS A 58 -12.11 -13.16 1.44
CA LYS A 58 -11.22 -12.20 0.77
C LYS A 58 -11.67 -12.04 -0.67
N LEU A 59 -11.91 -10.81 -1.11
CA LEU A 59 -12.17 -10.52 -2.53
C LEU A 59 -10.92 -9.91 -3.15
N ILE A 60 -10.32 -10.64 -4.09
CA ILE A 60 -9.16 -10.19 -4.86
C ILE A 60 -9.60 -9.97 -6.29
N THR A 61 -9.44 -8.75 -6.80
CA THR A 61 -9.67 -8.45 -8.21
C THR A 61 -8.33 -8.26 -8.95
N PRO A 62 -7.66 -9.33 -9.41
CA PRO A 62 -6.45 -9.16 -10.21
C PRO A 62 -6.74 -8.41 -11.52
N TYR A 63 -5.73 -7.66 -11.98
CA TYR A 63 -5.62 -6.89 -13.22
C TYR A 63 -6.80 -7.02 -14.22
N PHE A 64 -7.69 -6.02 -14.24
CA PHE A 64 -8.70 -5.92 -15.30
C PHE A 64 -8.15 -5.15 -16.51
N ARG A 65 -8.10 -5.75 -17.69
CA ARG A 65 -7.75 -5.01 -18.93
C ARG A 65 -8.91 -4.18 -19.48
N LYS A 66 -10.16 -4.51 -19.11
CA LYS A 66 -11.36 -3.85 -19.60
C LYS A 66 -11.97 -2.98 -18.49
N THR A 67 -12.32 -1.74 -18.83
CA THR A 67 -13.02 -0.81 -17.92
C THR A 67 -14.55 -0.97 -17.95
N ARG A 68 -15.02 -1.89 -18.79
CA ARG A 68 -16.42 -2.20 -19.03
C ARG A 68 -16.64 -3.71 -19.07
N VAL A 69 -17.68 -4.17 -18.39
CA VAL A 69 -18.09 -5.59 -18.38
C VAL A 69 -19.32 -5.74 -19.28
N GLY A 70 -19.25 -6.68 -20.23
CA GLY A 70 -20.41 -7.08 -21.01
C GLY A 70 -21.25 -8.10 -20.25
N TYR A 71 -22.58 -8.02 -20.36
CA TYR A 71 -23.51 -8.97 -19.78
C TYR A 71 -24.76 -9.09 -20.66
N THR A 72 -25.45 -10.20 -20.47
CA THR A 72 -26.77 -10.48 -21.03
C THR A 72 -27.87 -9.68 -20.31
N GLN A 73 -29.01 -9.50 -20.97
CA GLN A 73 -30.15 -8.79 -20.38
C GLN A 73 -30.65 -9.44 -19.08
N SER A 74 -30.58 -10.77 -18.96
CA SER A 74 -30.96 -11.50 -17.75
C SER A 74 -30.01 -11.23 -16.58
N GLU A 75 -28.70 -11.22 -16.84
CA GLU A 75 -27.66 -10.86 -15.85
C GLU A 75 -27.83 -9.41 -15.36
N ARG A 76 -28.16 -8.47 -16.28
CA ARG A 76 -28.49 -7.08 -15.92
C ARG A 76 -29.65 -7.02 -14.95
N GLN A 77 -30.79 -7.64 -15.32
CA GLN A 77 -32.01 -7.56 -14.51
C GLN A 77 -31.79 -8.13 -13.11
N ARG A 78 -30.93 -9.16 -12.99
CA ARG A 78 -30.52 -9.71 -11.69
C ARG A 78 -29.68 -8.73 -10.88
N CYS A 79 -28.69 -8.07 -11.49
CA CYS A 79 -27.89 -7.03 -10.83
C CYS A 79 -28.75 -5.85 -10.37
N VAL A 80 -29.69 -5.42 -11.21
CA VAL A 80 -30.69 -4.39 -10.87
C VAL A 80 -31.53 -4.83 -9.66
N ASN A 81 -32.00 -6.08 -9.64
CA ASN A 81 -32.74 -6.60 -8.51
C ASN A 81 -31.88 -6.63 -7.23
N ILE A 82 -30.63 -7.06 -7.32
CA ILE A 82 -29.68 -7.02 -6.19
C ILE A 82 -29.55 -5.59 -5.65
N VAL A 83 -29.30 -4.62 -6.52
CA VAL A 83 -29.11 -3.21 -6.14
C VAL A 83 -30.38 -2.60 -5.54
N ARG A 84 -31.57 -2.95 -6.06
CA ARG A 84 -32.86 -2.50 -5.50
C ARG A 84 -33.12 -3.06 -4.10
N HIS A 85 -32.71 -4.30 -3.86
CA HIS A 85 -32.93 -4.97 -2.57
C HIS A 85 -31.76 -4.75 -1.60
N SER A 86 -30.65 -4.20 -2.06
CA SER A 86 -29.58 -3.75 -1.18
C SER A 86 -29.95 -2.43 -0.55
N ARG A 87 -29.45 -2.18 0.66
CA ARG A 87 -29.61 -0.88 1.35
C ARG A 87 -28.58 0.15 0.85
N VAL A 88 -28.13 0.02 -0.39
CA VAL A 88 -27.13 0.92 -0.98
C VAL A 88 -27.82 2.24 -1.33
N LEU A 89 -27.26 3.34 -0.86
CA LEU A 89 -27.78 4.68 -1.17
C LEU A 89 -27.54 5.02 -2.63
N ASN A 90 -28.41 5.88 -3.18
CA ASN A 90 -28.41 6.26 -4.59
C ASN A 90 -28.55 5.06 -5.57
N PHE A 91 -29.23 3.97 -5.17
CA PHE A 91 -29.40 2.73 -5.97
C PHE A 91 -29.83 2.97 -7.43
N GLN A 92 -30.58 4.04 -7.71
CA GLN A 92 -30.99 4.39 -9.08
C GLN A 92 -29.80 4.78 -9.97
N LEU A 93 -28.82 5.54 -9.44
CA LEU A 93 -27.60 5.91 -10.16
C LEU A 93 -26.77 4.66 -10.52
N TRP A 94 -26.74 3.68 -9.61
CA TRP A 94 -26.07 2.40 -9.85
C TRP A 94 -26.78 1.57 -10.93
N ILE A 95 -28.12 1.56 -10.94
CA ILE A 95 -28.93 0.90 -11.98
C ILE A 95 -28.68 1.53 -13.35
N ASP A 96 -28.64 2.86 -13.44
CA ASP A 96 -28.39 3.57 -14.70
C ASP A 96 -26.97 3.24 -15.24
N LYS A 97 -26.00 3.05 -14.33
CA LYS A 97 -24.62 2.66 -14.63
C LYS A 97 -24.42 1.15 -14.91
N LEU A 98 -25.45 0.33 -14.69
CA LEU A 98 -25.60 -1.01 -15.26
C LEU A 98 -26.18 -0.97 -16.70
N GLY A 99 -26.11 0.18 -17.39
CA GLY A 99 -26.51 0.34 -18.79
C GLY A 99 -28.03 0.40 -19.01
N SER A 100 -28.47 0.85 -20.19
CA SER A 100 -29.88 0.96 -20.58
C SER A 100 -30.37 -0.26 -21.34
N ASP A 101 -31.66 -0.61 -21.23
CA ASP A 101 -32.29 -1.76 -21.92
C ASP A 101 -32.26 -1.70 -23.45
N SER A 102 -31.91 -0.56 -24.05
CA SER A 102 -32.07 -0.28 -25.48
C SER A 102 -30.87 -0.67 -26.37
N GLN A 103 -29.82 -1.32 -25.86
CA GLN A 103 -28.69 -1.78 -26.69
C GLN A 103 -28.38 -3.28 -26.49
N ALA A 104 -28.25 -4.00 -27.61
CA ALA A 104 -27.91 -5.43 -27.68
C ALA A 104 -26.54 -5.81 -27.07
N SER A 105 -25.73 -4.81 -26.69
CA SER A 105 -24.50 -4.97 -25.91
C SER A 105 -24.42 -3.83 -24.90
N SER A 106 -25.08 -4.01 -23.76
CA SER A 106 -24.98 -3.04 -22.65
C SER A 106 -23.71 -3.34 -21.87
N THR A 107 -22.89 -2.30 -21.65
CA THR A 107 -21.66 -2.40 -20.87
C THR A 107 -21.83 -1.69 -19.54
N ALA A 108 -21.54 -2.39 -18.45
CA ALA A 108 -21.63 -1.86 -17.09
C ALA A 108 -20.28 -1.26 -16.77
N THR A 109 -20.35 -0.15 -16.05
CA THR A 109 -19.17 0.41 -15.41
C THR A 109 -18.70 -0.52 -14.29
N MET A 110 -17.38 -0.62 -14.09
CA MET A 110 -16.80 -1.38 -12.97
C MET A 110 -17.33 -0.94 -11.61
N ASP A 111 -17.68 0.34 -11.48
CA ASP A 111 -18.38 0.90 -10.33
C ASP A 111 -19.65 0.11 -9.99
N ALA A 112 -20.54 -0.05 -10.96
CA ALA A 112 -21.83 -0.71 -10.75
C ALA A 112 -21.65 -2.19 -10.38
N VAL A 113 -20.66 -2.85 -10.98
CA VAL A 113 -20.26 -4.21 -10.59
C VAL A 113 -19.75 -4.24 -9.15
N LEU A 114 -18.91 -3.29 -8.74
CA LEU A 114 -18.42 -3.22 -7.36
C LEU A 114 -19.55 -3.04 -6.36
N ALA A 115 -20.47 -2.11 -6.60
CA ALA A 115 -21.59 -1.89 -5.68
C ALA A 115 -22.47 -3.13 -5.54
N VAL A 116 -22.75 -3.83 -6.66
CA VAL A 116 -23.45 -5.12 -6.63
C VAL A 116 -22.68 -6.11 -5.76
N LEU A 117 -21.38 -6.32 -6.01
CA LEU A 117 -20.55 -7.25 -5.26
C LEU A 117 -20.50 -6.93 -3.77
N LEU A 118 -20.17 -5.69 -3.43
CA LEU A 118 -20.08 -5.23 -2.04
C LEU A 118 -21.42 -5.34 -1.33
N SER A 119 -22.54 -5.09 -2.02
CA SER A 119 -23.88 -5.23 -1.44
C SER A 119 -24.26 -6.68 -1.09
N GLN A 120 -23.64 -7.66 -1.76
CA GLN A 120 -23.89 -9.09 -1.55
C GLN A 120 -22.95 -9.71 -0.51
N LEU A 121 -21.91 -8.98 -0.08
CA LEU A 121 -20.87 -9.49 0.82
C LEU A 121 -20.90 -8.73 2.17
N PRO A 122 -21.94 -8.92 3.01
CA PRO A 122 -22.09 -8.19 4.27
C PRO A 122 -21.00 -8.52 5.29
N ASN A 123 -20.32 -9.65 5.13
CA ASN A 123 -19.23 -10.11 5.98
C ASN A 123 -17.86 -9.93 5.33
N LEU A 124 -17.75 -9.10 4.27
CA LEU A 124 -16.49 -8.87 3.60
C LEU A 124 -15.47 -8.31 4.59
N ARG A 125 -14.41 -9.09 4.86
CA ARG A 125 -13.32 -8.69 5.75
C ARG A 125 -12.13 -8.13 4.99
N SER A 126 -11.89 -8.54 3.75
CA SER A 126 -10.79 -8.00 2.95
C SER A 126 -11.27 -7.62 1.55
N LEU A 127 -11.00 -6.38 1.13
CA LEU A 127 -11.23 -5.91 -0.23
C LEU A 127 -9.91 -5.47 -0.86
N PHE A 128 -9.54 -6.12 -1.95
CA PHE A 128 -8.41 -5.75 -2.78
C PHE A 128 -8.85 -5.26 -4.15
N LEU A 129 -8.59 -3.98 -4.43
CA LEU A 129 -8.91 -3.34 -5.71
C LEU A 129 -7.62 -3.07 -6.49
N GLY A 130 -7.37 -3.87 -7.52
CA GLY A 130 -6.20 -3.75 -8.37
C GLY A 130 -6.14 -2.44 -9.17
N SER A 131 -4.98 -2.14 -9.74
CA SER A 131 -4.65 -0.83 -10.33
C SER A 131 -5.54 -0.36 -11.47
N ASN A 132 -6.03 -1.30 -12.28
CA ASN A 132 -6.95 -1.00 -13.37
C ASN A 132 -8.40 -0.87 -12.90
N PHE A 133 -8.74 -1.41 -11.73
CA PHE A 133 -10.07 -1.30 -11.16
C PHE A 133 -10.43 0.16 -10.91
N ALA A 134 -9.52 0.91 -10.29
CA ALA A 134 -9.74 2.29 -9.88
C ALA A 134 -9.59 3.33 -11.02
N LYS A 135 -9.32 2.91 -12.27
CA LYS A 135 -9.01 3.83 -13.39
C LYS A 135 -10.20 4.70 -13.83
N GLU A 136 -11.42 4.19 -13.73
CA GLU A 136 -12.63 4.89 -14.18
C GLU A 136 -13.70 5.00 -13.08
N THR A 137 -13.36 4.67 -11.84
CA THR A 137 -14.34 4.57 -10.75
C THR A 137 -14.73 5.95 -10.23
N THR A 138 -15.94 6.37 -10.59
CA THR A 138 -16.55 7.64 -10.18
C THR A 138 -17.47 7.47 -8.97
N LEU A 139 -18.08 6.30 -8.82
CA LEU A 139 -19.16 6.05 -7.86
C LEU A 139 -18.69 5.52 -6.50
N ILE A 140 -17.42 5.10 -6.37
CA ILE A 140 -16.85 4.82 -5.05
C ILE A 140 -17.02 6.04 -4.12
N ARG A 141 -17.01 7.26 -4.67
CA ARG A 141 -17.30 8.52 -3.95
C ARG A 141 -18.66 8.56 -3.26
N GLU A 142 -19.63 7.78 -3.75
CA GLU A 142 -20.99 7.69 -3.23
C GLU A 142 -21.15 6.59 -2.16
N LEU A 143 -20.11 5.76 -1.93
CA LEU A 143 -20.13 4.70 -0.91
C LEU A 143 -19.96 5.20 0.53
N LYS A 144 -19.88 6.53 0.75
CA LYS A 144 -19.62 7.15 2.07
C LYS A 144 -20.59 6.70 3.17
N ASP A 145 -21.81 6.36 2.79
CA ASP A 145 -22.89 6.02 3.71
C ASP A 145 -23.22 4.53 3.74
N VAL A 146 -22.46 3.70 3.00
CA VAL A 146 -22.67 2.26 3.01
C VAL A 146 -21.84 1.65 4.14
N TYR A 147 -22.53 1.06 5.12
CA TYR A 147 -21.96 0.39 6.27
C TYR A 147 -21.17 -0.85 5.86
N PHE A 148 -19.91 -0.65 5.49
CA PHE A 148 -18.98 -1.73 5.21
C PHE A 148 -18.10 -2.01 6.43
N ASN A 149 -17.91 -3.31 6.73
CA ASN A 149 -16.98 -3.80 7.75
C ASN A 149 -15.74 -4.57 7.19
N PRO A 150 -15.02 -4.06 6.17
CA PRO A 150 -13.77 -4.68 5.72
C PRO A 150 -12.52 -4.01 6.31
N ARG A 151 -11.48 -4.81 6.50
CA ARG A 151 -10.08 -4.44 6.27
C ARG A 151 -9.94 -4.21 4.75
N ILE A 152 -9.48 -3.07 4.27
CA ILE A 152 -9.38 -2.81 2.82
C ILE A 152 -7.90 -2.67 2.46
N ASP A 153 -7.42 -3.56 1.61
CA ASP A 153 -6.07 -3.51 1.07
C ASP A 153 -6.17 -2.99 -0.38
N VAL A 154 -6.25 -1.67 -0.60
CA VAL A 154 -6.26 -1.10 -1.97
C VAL A 154 -4.84 -1.00 -2.51
N GLU A 155 -4.32 -2.08 -3.11
CA GLU A 155 -3.03 -2.03 -3.81
C GLU A 155 -3.22 -1.63 -5.28
N ARG A 156 -2.69 -0.46 -5.66
CA ARG A 156 -2.60 -0.04 -7.06
C ARG A 156 -1.15 -0.15 -7.51
N ARG A 157 -0.83 -1.27 -8.18
CA ARG A 157 0.43 -1.45 -8.92
C ARG A 157 0.47 -0.55 -10.16
N TRP A 158 1.49 0.28 -10.26
CA TRP A 158 1.76 0.99 -11.50
C TRP A 158 2.30 -0.01 -12.53
N GLY A 159 1.68 -0.05 -13.70
CA GLY A 159 2.32 -0.59 -14.89
C GLY A 159 2.93 0.57 -15.67
N ARG A 160 4.05 0.33 -16.35
CA ARG A 160 4.76 1.29 -17.23
C ARG A 160 3.86 1.88 -18.34
N GLU A 161 2.66 1.33 -18.55
CA GLU A 161 1.67 1.69 -19.57
C GLU A 161 0.71 2.84 -19.17
N ALA A 162 0.88 3.49 -18.01
CA ALA A 162 -0.03 4.54 -17.51
C ALA A 162 0.17 5.93 -18.15
N ASN A 163 0.53 6.01 -19.43
CA ASN A 163 0.73 7.28 -20.15
C ASN A 163 -0.59 7.99 -20.55
N ASP A 164 -1.75 7.42 -20.24
CA ASP A 164 -3.06 7.99 -20.57
C ASP A 164 -3.55 8.99 -19.50
N GLN A 165 -3.63 10.24 -19.95
CA GLN A 165 -3.73 11.49 -19.20
C GLN A 165 -5.11 11.78 -18.56
N LYS A 166 -5.53 11.07 -17.51
CA LYS A 166 -6.68 11.54 -16.70
C LYS A 166 -6.40 11.57 -15.18
N PRO A 167 -6.10 12.75 -14.61
CA PRO A 167 -5.69 12.94 -13.21
C PRO A 167 -6.81 12.84 -12.16
N ASN A 168 -7.90 12.11 -12.41
CA ASN A 168 -9.10 12.20 -11.56
C ASN A 168 -9.27 11.07 -10.52
N ASN A 169 -8.30 10.17 -10.37
CA ASN A 169 -8.49 8.97 -9.54
C ASN A 169 -8.03 9.11 -8.08
N THR A 170 -7.46 10.25 -7.68
CA THR A 170 -7.08 10.55 -6.27
C THR A 170 -8.26 10.44 -5.31
N LEU A 171 -9.48 10.71 -5.78
CA LEU A 171 -10.69 10.70 -4.94
C LEU A 171 -11.17 9.30 -4.55
N CYS A 172 -10.77 8.28 -5.30
CA CYS A 172 -11.26 6.91 -5.10
C CYS A 172 -10.74 6.33 -3.77
N PRO A 173 -9.42 6.28 -3.49
CA PRO A 173 -8.94 5.73 -2.22
C PRO A 173 -9.35 6.57 -1.00
N LEU A 174 -9.44 7.89 -1.14
CA LEU A 174 -9.83 8.80 -0.05
C LEU A 174 -11.26 8.55 0.45
N THR A 175 -12.13 7.94 -0.35
CA THR A 175 -13.51 7.68 0.07
C THR A 175 -13.58 6.58 1.14
N PHE A 176 -12.64 5.65 1.16
CA PHE A 176 -12.63 4.58 2.16
C PHE A 176 -12.38 5.09 3.59
N PHE A 177 -11.77 6.26 3.77
CA PHE A 177 -11.59 6.86 5.11
C PHE A 177 -12.92 7.19 5.80
N TYR A 178 -14.04 7.30 5.08
CA TYR A 178 -15.36 7.53 5.66
C TYR A 178 -16.00 6.26 6.24
N ALA A 179 -15.48 5.08 5.91
CA ALA A 179 -16.05 3.84 6.40
C ALA A 179 -15.66 3.62 7.88
N PRO A 180 -16.66 3.59 8.80
CA PRO A 180 -16.41 3.67 10.25
C PRO A 180 -15.77 2.42 10.85
N SER A 181 -15.77 1.30 10.11
CA SER A 181 -15.25 0.03 10.59
C SER A 181 -13.91 -0.38 9.99
N ILE A 182 -13.34 0.41 9.07
CA ILE A 182 -12.05 0.10 8.48
C ILE A 182 -10.95 0.22 9.53
N GLN A 183 -10.12 -0.83 9.60
CA GLN A 183 -8.96 -0.90 10.48
C GLN A 183 -7.63 -0.71 9.75
N HIS A 184 -7.58 -1.10 8.48
CA HIS A 184 -6.37 -1.05 7.68
C HIS A 184 -6.69 -0.52 6.29
N ILE A 185 -5.86 0.41 5.81
CA ILE A 185 -5.90 0.94 4.46
C ILE A 185 -4.50 0.79 3.88
N THR A 186 -4.40 0.11 2.76
CA THR A 186 -3.28 0.28 1.82
C THR A 186 -3.80 1.09 0.65
N ALA A 187 -3.10 2.13 0.20
CA ALA A 187 -3.57 2.98 -0.88
C ALA A 187 -2.44 3.69 -1.64
N THR A 188 -2.49 3.66 -2.96
CA THR A 188 -1.69 4.54 -3.82
C THR A 188 -2.53 5.75 -4.21
N ILE A 189 -2.15 6.93 -3.74
CA ILE A 189 -2.90 8.18 -3.95
C ILE A 189 -2.00 9.13 -4.72
N GLU A 190 -2.38 9.42 -5.97
CA GLU A 190 -1.67 10.38 -6.80
C GLU A 190 -1.82 11.79 -6.22
N GLU A 191 -0.70 12.51 -6.09
CA GLU A 191 -0.69 13.84 -5.47
C GLU A 191 -1.65 14.80 -6.20
N PRO A 192 -2.68 15.32 -5.51
CA PRO A 192 -3.58 16.29 -6.11
C PRO A 192 -2.91 17.68 -6.16
N VAL A 193 -3.21 18.46 -7.21
CA VAL A 193 -2.83 19.89 -7.26
C VAL A 193 -3.34 20.66 -6.05
N ASN A 194 -4.55 20.30 -5.58
CA ASN A 194 -5.14 20.82 -4.36
C ASN A 194 -5.76 19.66 -3.58
N PHE A 195 -5.16 19.29 -2.45
CA PHE A 195 -5.72 18.25 -1.60
C PHE A 195 -7.11 18.66 -1.09
N LYS A 196 -8.11 17.83 -1.37
CA LYS A 196 -9.47 17.97 -0.85
C LYS A 196 -10.06 16.61 -0.55
N TRP A 197 -10.72 16.51 0.58
CA TRP A 197 -11.52 15.34 0.90
C TRP A 197 -12.70 15.20 -0.08
N PRO A 198 -13.14 13.97 -0.40
CA PRO A 198 -14.28 13.74 -1.28
C PRO A 198 -15.61 14.36 -0.78
N SER A 199 -15.73 14.65 0.51
CA SER A 199 -16.90 15.28 1.15
C SER A 199 -16.53 16.65 1.74
N ALA A 200 -17.52 17.50 1.94
CA ALA A 200 -17.34 18.80 2.60
C ALA A 200 -16.88 18.64 4.07
N VAL A 201 -17.33 17.57 4.73
CA VAL A 201 -16.92 17.21 6.09
C VAL A 201 -15.79 16.18 6.00
N PRO A 202 -14.61 16.42 6.61
CA PRO A 202 -13.53 15.44 6.67
C PRO A 202 -13.97 14.11 7.34
N PRO A 203 -13.36 12.98 6.98
CA PRO A 203 -13.69 11.69 7.57
C PRO A 203 -13.23 11.61 9.04
N THR A 204 -13.87 10.75 9.83
CA THR A 204 -13.41 10.39 11.19
C THR A 204 -13.17 8.88 11.27
N PRO A 205 -12.03 8.38 10.76
CA PRO A 205 -11.72 6.95 10.71
C PRO A 205 -11.38 6.39 12.10
N ALA A 206 -12.39 6.26 12.96
CA ALA A 206 -12.23 5.98 14.38
C ALA A 206 -11.58 4.62 14.68
N LYS A 207 -11.69 3.63 13.78
CA LYS A 207 -11.09 2.30 13.96
C LYS A 207 -9.80 2.08 13.16
N LEU A 208 -9.34 3.06 12.39
CA LEU A 208 -8.16 2.91 11.54
C LEU A 208 -6.89 2.83 12.39
N GLU A 209 -6.24 1.67 12.38
CA GLU A 209 -5.02 1.38 13.14
C GLU A 209 -3.79 1.27 12.25
N SER A 210 -3.94 0.97 10.95
CA SER A 210 -2.83 0.78 10.02
C SER A 210 -3.08 1.52 8.71
N LEU A 211 -2.07 2.25 8.23
CA LEU A 211 -2.12 2.96 6.96
C LEU A 211 -0.82 2.69 6.20
N ASN A 212 -0.94 2.17 4.99
CA ASN A 212 0.14 2.06 4.03
C ASN A 212 -0.20 2.96 2.83
N ILE A 213 0.62 3.98 2.57
CA ILE A 213 0.30 5.01 1.59
C ILE A 213 1.49 5.30 0.68
N THR A 214 1.20 5.42 -0.61
CA THR A 214 2.21 5.61 -1.67
C THR A 214 1.80 6.76 -2.59
N LEU A 215 2.79 7.49 -3.14
CA LEU A 215 2.66 8.64 -4.06
C LEU A 215 2.07 9.94 -3.50
N VAL A 216 1.87 10.04 -2.19
CA VAL A 216 1.39 11.27 -1.55
C VAL A 216 2.54 12.14 -1.10
N ARG A 217 2.45 13.45 -1.33
CA ARG A 217 3.43 14.42 -0.80
C ARG A 217 3.18 14.72 0.67
N GLU A 218 4.23 15.14 1.33
CA GLU A 218 4.33 15.37 2.77
C GLU A 218 3.15 16.19 3.30
N ARG A 219 2.83 17.33 2.67
CA ARG A 219 1.70 18.17 3.13
C ARG A 219 0.34 17.49 2.98
N SER A 220 0.13 16.79 1.87
CA SER A 220 -1.09 16.01 1.64
C SER A 220 -1.18 14.82 2.59
N LEU A 221 -0.05 14.20 2.92
CA LEU A 221 0.05 13.19 3.97
C LEU A 221 -0.36 13.78 5.33
N GLY A 222 0.10 14.98 5.66
CA GLY A 222 -0.31 15.70 6.86
C GLY A 222 -1.83 15.88 6.95
N ASN A 223 -2.48 16.29 5.85
CA ASN A 223 -3.94 16.42 5.79
C ASN A 223 -4.67 15.09 6.02
N ILE A 224 -4.12 13.96 5.55
CA ILE A 224 -4.65 12.62 5.79
C ILE A 224 -4.44 12.22 7.25
N LEU A 225 -3.21 12.34 7.75
CA LEU A 225 -2.82 11.93 9.11
C LEU A 225 -3.53 12.75 10.19
N LEU A 226 -3.89 14.00 9.88
CA LEU A 226 -4.71 14.85 10.76
C LEU A 226 -6.03 14.19 11.14
N GLN A 227 -6.62 13.33 10.29
CA GLN A 227 -7.87 12.62 10.61
C GLN A 227 -7.64 11.25 11.27
N CYS A 228 -6.41 10.74 11.28
CA CYS A 228 -6.08 9.36 11.67
C CYS A 228 -5.63 9.24 13.13
N HIS A 229 -6.39 9.77 14.09
CA HIS A 229 -5.96 9.90 15.49
C HIS A 229 -5.71 8.57 16.24
N ASN A 230 -6.17 7.45 15.70
CA ASN A 230 -6.01 6.11 16.29
C ASN A 230 -4.93 5.26 15.59
N LEU A 231 -4.21 5.85 14.64
CA LEU A 231 -3.19 5.16 13.87
C LEU A 231 -2.05 4.65 14.76
N ARG A 232 -1.72 3.37 14.60
CA ARG A 232 -0.65 2.67 15.32
C ARG A 232 0.48 2.25 14.38
N ARG A 233 0.19 2.03 13.10
CA ARG A 233 1.17 1.64 12.09
C ARG A 233 1.04 2.54 10.87
N LEU A 234 2.15 3.10 10.45
CA LEU A 234 2.25 3.90 9.23
C LEU A 234 3.37 3.36 8.36
N THR A 235 3.04 3.03 7.12
CA THR A 235 4.00 2.83 6.05
C THR A 235 3.81 3.96 5.06
N TYR A 236 4.84 4.78 4.89
CA TYR A 236 4.86 5.87 3.94
C TYR A 236 5.91 5.59 2.87
N ASN A 237 5.44 5.33 1.65
CA ASN A 237 6.30 5.07 0.51
C ASN A 237 6.39 6.32 -0.36
N PHE A 238 7.50 7.03 -0.22
CA PHE A 238 7.82 8.12 -1.11
C PHE A 238 8.29 7.57 -2.45
N TYR A 239 7.75 8.13 -3.53
CA TYR A 239 8.16 7.79 -4.88
C TYR A 239 8.25 9.06 -5.72
N ALA A 240 9.41 9.28 -6.32
CA ALA A 240 9.68 10.38 -7.23
C ALA A 240 10.19 9.82 -8.56
N ASP A 241 9.36 9.93 -9.59
CA ASP A 241 9.74 9.61 -10.96
C ASP A 241 10.21 10.88 -11.68
N LYS A 242 11.52 10.97 -11.89
CA LYS A 242 12.17 12.08 -12.61
C LYS A 242 11.85 12.11 -14.10
N ALA A 243 11.47 10.98 -14.69
CA ALA A 243 11.05 10.87 -16.08
C ALA A 243 9.56 11.21 -16.26
N SER A 244 8.77 11.21 -15.19
CA SER A 244 7.34 11.53 -15.27
C SER A 244 7.08 13.01 -15.60
N LYS A 245 6.02 13.27 -16.38
CA LYS A 245 5.50 14.62 -16.62
C LYS A 245 5.04 15.34 -15.33
N GLN A 246 4.83 14.60 -14.23
CA GLN A 246 4.47 15.15 -12.92
C GLN A 246 5.58 16.01 -12.31
N ARG A 247 6.85 15.85 -12.73
CA ARG A 247 7.96 16.73 -12.31
C ARG A 247 7.69 18.21 -12.62
N ARG A 248 6.87 18.52 -13.64
CA ARG A 248 6.50 19.92 -13.92
C ARG A 248 5.70 20.58 -12.80
N LEU A 249 5.15 19.80 -11.86
CA LEU A 249 4.26 20.30 -10.82
C LEU A 249 4.82 20.12 -9.40
N LEU A 250 5.79 19.23 -9.16
CA LEU A 250 6.26 18.89 -7.82
C LEU A 250 7.80 18.79 -7.75
N PRO A 251 8.42 19.26 -6.65
CA PRO A 251 9.86 19.14 -6.44
C PRO A 251 10.28 17.67 -6.27
N ALA A 252 11.45 17.31 -6.79
CA ALA A 252 11.99 15.94 -6.66
C ALA A 252 12.49 15.62 -5.24
N SER A 253 12.71 16.65 -4.41
CA SER A 253 13.21 16.50 -3.04
C SER A 253 12.09 16.29 -2.01
N ILE A 254 12.42 15.59 -0.93
CA ILE A 254 11.56 15.46 0.25
C ILE A 254 11.80 16.63 1.20
N SER A 255 10.72 17.26 1.65
CA SER A 255 10.77 18.30 2.68
C SER A 255 10.71 17.67 4.07
N SER A 256 11.87 17.56 4.74
CA SER A 256 11.99 16.93 6.06
C SER A 256 11.13 17.62 7.12
N SER A 257 10.98 18.94 7.04
CA SER A 257 10.12 19.72 7.96
C SER A 257 8.63 19.46 7.71
N ASP A 258 8.19 19.45 6.44
CA ASP A 258 6.79 19.13 6.10
C ASP A 258 6.47 17.67 6.50
N LEU A 259 7.40 16.74 6.30
CA LEU A 259 7.23 15.35 6.72
C LEU A 259 7.14 15.23 8.25
N THR A 260 8.06 15.86 8.97
CA THR A 260 8.06 15.89 10.45
C THR A 260 6.73 16.42 10.98
N HIS A 261 6.29 17.57 10.48
CA HIS A 261 5.02 18.19 10.87
C HIS A 261 3.82 17.27 10.59
N SER A 262 3.85 16.57 9.45
CA SER A 262 2.78 15.65 9.06
C SER A 262 2.71 14.42 9.96
N LEU A 263 3.85 13.83 10.30
CA LEU A 263 3.94 12.68 11.20
C LEU A 263 3.53 13.04 12.64
N PHE A 264 3.72 14.28 13.06
CA PHE A 264 3.36 14.74 14.41
C PHE A 264 1.88 14.60 14.73
N HIS A 265 1.00 14.58 13.72
CA HIS A 265 -0.44 14.35 13.93
C HIS A 265 -0.75 12.97 14.54
N VAL A 266 0.11 11.97 14.31
CA VAL A 266 -0.07 10.58 14.80
C VAL A 266 0.92 10.21 15.91
N ARG A 267 1.83 11.12 16.29
CA ARG A 267 2.85 10.89 17.34
C ARG A 267 2.36 10.25 18.64
N PRO A 268 1.16 10.54 19.19
CA PRO A 268 0.80 10.06 20.53
C PRO A 268 0.45 8.57 20.59
N LYS A 269 0.25 7.92 19.43
CA LYS A 269 -0.21 6.52 19.34
C LYS A 269 0.56 5.65 18.37
N LEU A 270 1.37 6.24 17.49
CA LEU A 270 2.16 5.50 16.51
C LEU A 270 3.16 4.57 17.23
N LYS A 271 3.10 3.28 16.88
CA LYS A 271 3.96 2.20 17.41
C LYS A 271 4.94 1.67 16.38
N SER A 272 4.58 1.71 15.10
CA SER A 272 5.44 1.31 13.98
C SER A 272 5.42 2.36 12.89
N LEU A 273 6.60 2.76 12.43
CA LEU A 273 6.79 3.67 11.31
C LEU A 273 7.74 3.02 10.31
N ILE A 274 7.30 2.93 9.05
CA ILE A 274 8.09 2.49 7.92
C ILE A 274 8.13 3.64 6.92
N LEU A 275 9.31 4.16 6.65
CA LEU A 275 9.56 5.16 5.61
C LEU A 275 10.31 4.45 4.49
N THR A 276 9.82 4.52 3.27
CA THR A 276 10.57 4.07 2.09
C THR A 276 10.70 5.23 1.11
N CYS A 277 11.75 5.20 0.30
CA CYS A 277 12.04 6.21 -0.68
C CYS A 277 12.50 5.53 -1.96
N PHE A 278 11.81 5.83 -3.05
CA PHE A 278 12.16 5.37 -4.40
C PHE A 278 12.31 6.60 -5.28
N ILE A 279 13.49 6.80 -5.86
CA ILE A 279 13.75 7.90 -6.78
C ILE A 279 14.30 7.28 -8.05
N THR A 280 13.72 7.62 -9.21
CA THR A 280 14.32 7.20 -10.48
C THR A 280 15.56 8.05 -10.76
N ASP A 281 16.62 7.41 -11.19
CA ASP A 281 17.94 7.97 -11.53
C ASP A 281 17.94 8.69 -12.89
N HIS A 282 17.10 8.24 -13.83
CA HIS A 282 17.01 8.80 -15.16
C HIS A 282 15.88 9.83 -15.33
N ASP A 283 16.14 10.88 -16.10
CA ASP A 283 15.10 11.75 -16.63
C ASP A 283 14.40 11.13 -17.86
N TYR A 284 13.47 11.87 -18.46
CA TYR A 284 12.71 11.41 -19.63
C TYR A 284 13.60 11.11 -20.85
N ASP A 285 14.76 11.77 -20.93
CA ASP A 285 15.72 11.65 -22.03
C ASP A 285 16.81 10.60 -21.73
N GLY A 286 16.71 9.91 -20.58
CA GLY A 286 17.66 8.90 -20.14
C GLY A 286 18.94 9.46 -19.53
N HIS A 287 19.00 10.77 -19.29
CA HIS A 287 20.14 11.38 -18.62
C HIS A 287 20.12 11.06 -17.14
N GLU A 288 21.26 10.61 -16.65
CA GLU A 288 21.51 10.46 -15.22
C GLU A 288 21.39 11.83 -14.54
N MET A 289 20.55 11.90 -13.52
CA MET A 289 20.36 13.12 -12.74
C MET A 289 20.81 12.90 -11.31
N GLU A 290 21.47 13.90 -10.73
CA GLU A 290 21.73 13.89 -9.29
C GLU A 290 20.39 13.74 -8.53
N PRO A 291 20.29 12.79 -7.60
CA PRO A 291 19.11 12.65 -6.77
C PRO A 291 18.99 13.86 -5.82
N GLU A 292 17.99 14.72 -6.08
CA GLU A 292 17.71 15.88 -5.23
C GLU A 292 17.24 15.49 -3.81
N GLY A 293 16.88 14.22 -3.60
CA GLY A 293 16.85 13.52 -2.30
C GLY A 293 16.25 14.24 -1.11
N ILE A 294 16.77 13.90 0.08
CA ILE A 294 16.38 14.48 1.36
C ILE A 294 17.50 15.42 1.80
N LYS A 295 17.29 16.73 1.65
CA LYS A 295 18.35 17.72 1.89
C LYS A 295 18.81 17.82 3.35
N SER A 296 17.96 17.43 4.28
CA SER A 296 18.25 17.50 5.72
C SER A 296 17.68 16.30 6.46
N PRO A 297 18.25 15.90 7.60
CA PRO A 297 17.64 14.91 8.49
C PRO A 297 16.16 15.19 8.79
N VAL A 298 15.35 14.15 8.85
CA VAL A 298 14.04 14.21 9.49
C VAL A 298 14.27 14.27 10.98
N THR A 299 13.70 15.31 11.60
CA THR A 299 13.88 15.57 13.03
C THR A 299 12.64 15.17 13.80
N GLY A 300 12.74 15.12 15.13
CA GLY A 300 11.59 14.91 15.99
C GLY A 300 11.10 13.47 16.14
N PHE A 301 11.83 12.44 15.65
CA PHE A 301 11.48 11.07 16.02
C PHE A 301 11.59 10.82 17.53
N THR A 302 12.45 11.57 18.23
CA THR A 302 12.54 11.61 19.70
C THR A 302 11.20 11.91 20.39
N GLU A 303 10.30 12.64 19.73
CA GLU A 303 8.98 13.03 20.26
C GLU A 303 7.94 11.88 20.20
N PHE A 304 8.28 10.76 19.55
CA PHE A 304 7.37 9.62 19.40
C PHE A 304 7.48 8.68 20.59
N SER A 305 6.86 9.09 21.70
CA SER A 305 6.85 8.36 22.98
C SER A 305 6.29 6.93 22.94
N LYS A 306 5.69 6.46 21.84
CA LYS A 306 5.18 5.07 21.73
C LYS A 306 5.77 4.30 20.55
N LEU A 307 6.72 4.88 19.81
CA LEU A 307 7.30 4.23 18.65
C LEU A 307 8.26 3.15 19.11
N GLU A 308 7.88 1.90 18.84
CA GLU A 308 8.63 0.69 19.21
C GLU A 308 9.41 0.15 18.01
N ARG A 309 8.91 0.35 16.78
CA ARG A 309 9.58 -0.07 15.54
C ARG A 309 9.72 1.10 14.58
N LEU A 310 10.94 1.28 14.08
CA LEU A 310 11.28 2.29 13.06
C LEU A 310 12.05 1.60 11.94
N GLU A 311 11.51 1.67 10.73
CA GLU A 311 12.17 1.22 9.51
C GLU A 311 12.37 2.43 8.61
N VAL A 312 13.62 2.79 8.34
CA VAL A 312 13.94 4.08 7.71
C VAL A 312 15.30 4.05 7.01
N PRO A 313 15.38 4.42 5.72
CA PRO A 313 16.66 4.58 5.03
C PRO A 313 17.56 5.59 5.74
N PHE A 314 18.87 5.36 5.74
CA PHE A 314 19.85 6.25 6.39
C PHE A 314 19.70 7.72 5.97
N VAL A 315 19.29 7.99 4.72
CA VAL A 315 19.11 9.34 4.21
C VAL A 315 18.05 10.15 4.94
N PHE A 316 17.05 9.53 5.56
CA PHE A 316 16.10 10.24 6.42
C PHE A 316 16.70 10.58 7.79
N LEU A 317 17.68 9.82 8.28
CA LEU A 317 18.34 10.07 9.56
C LEU A 317 19.51 11.04 9.43
N LEU A 318 20.24 10.99 8.32
CA LEU A 318 21.51 11.69 8.13
C LEU A 318 21.43 12.83 7.08
N GLY A 319 20.36 12.88 6.27
CA GLY A 319 20.27 13.77 5.10
C GLY A 319 21.24 13.36 3.97
N ASN A 320 21.17 14.02 2.81
CA ASN A 320 21.94 13.65 1.60
C ASN A 320 23.47 13.65 1.75
N HIS A 321 24.01 14.33 2.74
CA HIS A 321 25.43 14.36 3.03
C HIS A 321 25.60 14.10 4.52
N PRO A 322 25.92 12.85 4.94
CA PRO A 322 26.17 12.57 6.33
C PRO A 322 27.34 13.44 6.80
N THR A 323 27.04 14.41 7.64
CA THR A 323 28.06 15.22 8.30
C THR A 323 28.40 14.60 9.65
N ASP A 324 29.65 14.70 10.09
CA ASP A 324 30.16 14.22 11.39
C ASP A 324 29.42 14.80 12.61
N LYS A 325 28.50 15.75 12.40
CA LYS A 325 27.77 16.45 13.45
C LYS A 325 26.46 15.76 13.87
N ILE A 326 25.98 14.78 13.12
CA ILE A 326 24.68 14.15 13.42
C ILE A 326 24.91 13.00 14.40
N GLN A 327 24.30 13.14 15.58
CA GLN A 327 24.30 12.10 16.61
C GLN A 327 22.98 11.33 16.52
N LEU A 328 23.01 10.05 16.16
CA LEU A 328 21.80 9.23 16.07
C LEU A 328 21.00 9.20 17.38
N GLY A 329 21.67 9.25 18.52
CA GLY A 329 21.02 9.34 19.83
C GLY A 329 20.11 10.56 20.01
N SER A 330 20.44 11.66 19.35
CA SER A 330 19.60 12.89 19.35
C SER A 330 18.42 12.83 18.38
N VAL A 331 18.40 11.84 17.48
CA VAL A 331 17.40 11.70 16.43
C VAL A 331 16.42 10.57 16.76
N LEU A 332 16.89 9.45 17.31
CA LEU A 332 16.09 8.25 17.51
C LEU A 332 15.18 8.31 18.75
N PRO A 333 13.98 7.70 18.73
CA PRO A 333 13.11 7.62 19.89
C PRO A 333 13.67 6.72 21.01
N ARG A 334 13.53 7.16 22.27
CA ARG A 334 14.00 6.39 23.44
C ARG A 334 13.32 5.04 23.66
N ASN A 335 12.07 4.90 23.19
CA ASN A 335 11.25 3.68 23.35
C ASN A 335 11.37 2.71 22.16
N LEU A 336 12.32 2.97 21.27
CA LEU A 336 12.57 2.13 20.11
C LEU A 336 13.12 0.78 20.56
N LYS A 337 12.51 -0.30 20.08
CA LYS A 337 12.94 -1.70 20.30
C LYS A 337 13.62 -2.29 19.07
N THR A 338 13.09 -1.98 17.89
CA THR A 338 13.61 -2.48 16.62
C THR A 338 13.90 -1.31 15.69
N LEU A 339 15.16 -1.19 15.28
CA LEU A 339 15.58 -0.25 14.24
C LEU A 339 15.94 -1.05 12.98
N ARG A 340 15.23 -0.80 11.88
CA ARG A 340 15.55 -1.39 10.59
C ARG A 340 16.04 -0.31 9.63
N LEU A 341 17.20 -0.56 9.03
CA LEU A 341 17.92 0.35 8.17
C LEU A 341 17.97 -0.30 6.77
N PRO A 342 16.91 -0.12 5.95
CA PRO A 342 16.90 -0.60 4.58
C PRO A 342 18.01 0.09 3.77
N ASP A 343 18.50 -0.64 2.77
CA ASP A 343 19.56 -0.18 1.88
C ASP A 343 19.21 1.13 1.17
N VAL A 344 20.20 2.00 1.07
CA VAL A 344 20.15 3.30 0.39
C VAL A 344 20.17 3.14 -1.14
N GLY A 345 20.67 2.00 -1.64
CA GLY A 345 20.64 1.65 -3.06
C GLY A 345 19.24 1.61 -3.67
N SER A 346 18.22 1.21 -2.90
CA SER A 346 16.82 1.17 -3.35
C SER A 346 16.24 2.52 -3.79
N ALA A 347 16.88 3.63 -3.42
CA ALA A 347 16.46 4.98 -3.78
C ALA A 347 17.19 5.56 -5.01
N GLY A 348 17.92 4.74 -5.79
CA GLY A 348 18.67 5.20 -6.97
C GLY A 348 20.01 5.88 -6.63
N TRP A 349 20.61 5.52 -5.49
CA TRP A 349 21.87 6.11 -4.99
C TRP A 349 23.07 5.15 -5.12
N HIS A 350 22.99 4.15 -5.99
CA HIS A 350 24.02 3.12 -6.10
C HIS A 350 25.44 3.70 -6.26
N ASP A 351 25.60 4.75 -7.06
CA ASP A 351 26.92 5.36 -7.29
C ASP A 351 27.38 6.30 -6.17
N GLN A 352 26.47 6.76 -5.31
CA GLN A 352 26.81 7.61 -4.16
C GLN A 352 27.13 6.79 -2.90
N TRP A 353 26.81 5.50 -2.90
CA TRP A 353 26.98 4.63 -1.73
C TRP A 353 28.42 4.53 -1.24
N ASP A 354 29.41 4.56 -2.15
CA ASP A 354 30.82 4.54 -1.77
C ASP A 354 31.20 5.72 -0.86
N GLY A 355 30.57 6.88 -1.05
CA GLY A 355 30.73 8.04 -0.18
C GLY A 355 30.00 7.92 1.17
N TRP A 356 29.07 6.97 1.31
CA TRP A 356 28.24 6.80 2.51
C TRP A 356 28.70 5.68 3.44
N LYS A 357 29.49 4.71 2.93
CA LYS A 357 29.99 3.58 3.73
C LYS A 357 30.71 4.04 4.99
N THR A 358 31.78 4.83 4.84
CA THR A 358 32.58 5.28 5.98
C THR A 358 31.78 6.17 6.95
N PRO A 359 31.05 7.20 6.49
CA PRO A 359 30.26 8.04 7.41
C PRO A 359 29.18 7.26 8.17
N ILE A 360 28.49 6.31 7.53
CA ILE A 360 27.49 5.47 8.22
C ILE A 360 28.16 4.66 9.33
N LEU A 361 29.28 4.01 9.03
CA LEU A 361 30.00 3.22 10.03
C LEU A 361 30.46 4.09 11.20
N GLU A 362 31.03 5.25 10.94
CA GLU A 362 31.51 6.17 11.99
C GLU A 362 30.38 6.68 12.88
N VAL A 363 29.24 7.03 12.28
CA VAL A 363 28.03 7.47 13.01
C VAL A 363 27.48 6.32 13.85
N MET A 364 27.38 5.11 13.29
CA MET A 364 26.92 3.92 14.00
C MET A 364 27.87 3.54 15.15
N GLU A 365 29.19 3.51 14.91
CA GLU A 365 30.19 3.22 15.95
C GLU A 365 30.15 4.24 17.09
N THR A 366 29.93 5.52 16.77
CA THR A 366 29.86 6.58 17.76
C THR A 366 28.61 6.44 18.62
N TRP A 367 27.44 6.29 18.00
CA TRP A 367 26.18 6.11 18.73
C TRP A 367 26.15 4.82 19.55
N LEU A 368 26.68 3.73 19.01
CA LEU A 368 26.71 2.44 19.71
C LEU A 368 27.62 2.40 20.94
N LYS A 369 28.42 3.44 21.23
CA LYS A 369 29.12 3.56 22.51
C LYS A 369 28.15 3.84 23.66
N ASP A 370 27.15 4.68 23.39
CA ASP A 370 26.25 5.25 24.40
C ASP A 370 24.76 4.90 24.15
N TRP A 371 24.49 3.93 23.27
CA TRP A 371 23.12 3.60 22.83
C TRP A 371 22.16 3.26 23.98
N ARG A 372 22.64 2.76 25.12
CA ARG A 372 21.80 2.46 26.28
C ARG A 372 21.29 3.73 26.96
N GLU A 373 22.01 4.83 26.86
CA GLU A 373 21.58 6.13 27.39
C GLU A 373 20.56 6.79 26.46
N ASP A 374 20.79 6.68 25.16
CA ASP A 374 19.98 7.29 24.10
C ASP A 374 18.69 6.50 23.80
N THR A 375 18.82 5.19 23.60
CA THR A 375 17.76 4.26 23.19
C THR A 375 17.74 3.02 24.09
N PRO A 376 17.38 3.17 25.38
CA PRO A 376 17.53 2.11 26.39
C PRO A 376 16.70 0.84 26.12
N GLN A 377 15.63 0.95 25.32
CA GLN A 377 14.74 -0.18 25.00
C GLN A 377 15.14 -0.90 23.72
N LEU A 378 16.23 -0.48 23.07
CA LEU A 378 16.65 -1.07 21.80
C LEU A 378 17.10 -2.51 22.03
N GLU A 379 16.44 -3.44 21.34
CA GLU A 379 16.68 -4.86 21.41
C GLU A 379 17.46 -5.32 20.16
N GLN A 380 17.12 -4.76 18.99
CA GLN A 380 17.59 -5.25 17.71
C GLN A 380 17.81 -4.14 16.69
N ILE A 381 18.89 -4.24 15.92
CA ILE A 381 19.13 -3.49 14.69
C ILE A 381 19.13 -4.46 13.50
N GLU A 382 18.30 -4.18 12.51
CA GLU A 382 18.26 -4.91 11.23
C GLU A 382 18.87 -4.04 10.14
N ILE A 383 19.90 -4.53 9.47
CA ILE A 383 20.57 -3.83 8.37
C ILE A 383 20.31 -4.65 7.12
N MET A 384 19.69 -4.05 6.11
CA MET A 384 19.51 -4.74 4.83
C MET A 384 20.75 -4.53 3.99
N ASP A 385 21.42 -5.63 3.64
CA ASP A 385 22.53 -5.65 2.70
C ASP A 385 22.03 -6.20 1.36
N THR A 386 22.06 -5.34 0.34
CA THR A 386 21.72 -5.68 -1.05
C THR A 386 22.96 -5.99 -1.87
N MET A 387 24.16 -5.85 -1.29
CA MET A 387 25.40 -5.86 -2.05
C MET A 387 26.14 -7.17 -1.76
N GLU A 388 26.07 -8.10 -2.71
CA GLU A 388 26.73 -9.42 -2.69
C GLU A 388 28.25 -9.36 -2.40
N GLU A 389 28.88 -8.19 -2.41
CA GLU A 389 30.34 -8.01 -2.36
C GLU A 389 30.88 -7.24 -1.13
N ASN A 390 30.07 -6.98 -0.10
CA ASN A 390 30.52 -6.19 1.05
C ASN A 390 30.75 -6.96 2.35
N GLU A 391 31.45 -8.10 2.27
CA GLU A 391 31.87 -8.90 3.43
C GLU A 391 32.53 -8.04 4.54
N SER A 392 33.23 -6.97 4.17
CA SER A 392 33.86 -6.05 5.13
C SER A 392 32.86 -5.25 5.98
N LEU A 393 31.71 -4.85 5.44
CA LEU A 393 30.67 -4.13 6.17
C LEU A 393 29.94 -5.06 7.13
N VAL A 394 29.59 -6.26 6.66
CA VAL A 394 28.94 -7.30 7.46
C VAL A 394 29.80 -7.65 8.66
N GLU A 395 31.09 -7.93 8.45
CA GLU A 395 32.02 -8.25 9.53
C GLU A 395 32.19 -7.07 10.50
N THR A 396 32.13 -5.83 10.01
CA THR A 396 32.21 -4.64 10.85
C THR A 396 30.97 -4.51 11.75
N PHE A 397 29.75 -4.70 11.23
CA PHE A 397 28.53 -4.70 12.05
C PHE A 397 28.49 -5.87 13.04
N TRP A 398 28.95 -7.06 12.67
CA TRP A 398 29.10 -8.18 13.61
C TRP A 398 30.13 -7.89 14.71
N ARG A 399 31.22 -7.19 14.38
CA ARG A 399 32.18 -6.72 15.39
C ARG A 399 31.55 -5.70 16.34
N MET A 400 30.74 -4.77 15.82
CA MET A 400 29.99 -3.83 16.66
C MET A 400 29.02 -4.56 17.59
N SER A 401 28.21 -5.48 17.06
CA SER A 401 27.28 -6.33 17.84
C SER A 401 27.98 -7.04 18.99
N ARG A 402 29.10 -7.74 18.72
CA ARG A 402 29.88 -8.42 19.76
C ARG A 402 30.43 -7.48 20.84
N ARG A 403 30.81 -6.25 20.48
CA ARG A 403 31.36 -5.27 21.42
C ARG A 403 30.28 -4.65 22.31
N THR A 404 29.09 -4.42 21.77
CA THR A 404 28.01 -3.68 22.46
C THR A 404 27.03 -4.61 23.19
N GLY A 405 27.00 -5.89 22.80
CA GLY A 405 26.02 -6.87 23.23
C GLY A 405 24.61 -6.61 22.69
N LEU A 406 24.47 -5.72 21.70
CA LEU A 406 23.22 -5.44 21.00
C LEU A 406 23.09 -6.36 19.79
N GLU A 407 21.91 -6.95 19.58
CA GLU A 407 21.69 -7.80 18.41
C GLU A 407 21.67 -6.94 17.14
N ILE A 408 22.65 -7.16 16.27
CA ILE A 408 22.70 -6.57 14.92
C ILE A 408 22.59 -7.71 13.91
N VAL A 409 21.47 -7.73 13.20
CA VAL A 409 21.16 -8.71 12.15
C VAL A 409 21.41 -8.06 10.81
N VAL A 410 22.24 -8.69 9.99
CA VAL A 410 22.43 -8.30 8.59
C VAL A 410 21.54 -9.21 7.75
N LEU A 411 20.54 -8.63 7.11
CA LEU A 411 19.61 -9.33 6.24
C LEU A 411 20.13 -9.24 4.81
N GLN A 412 20.43 -10.39 4.20
CA GLN A 412 20.69 -10.46 2.77
C GLN A 412 19.38 -10.23 2.02
N CYS A 413 19.37 -9.28 1.11
CA CYS A 413 18.28 -9.16 0.15
C CYS A 413 18.45 -10.29 -0.88
N GLU A 414 17.87 -11.47 -0.62
CA GLU A 414 17.78 -12.51 -1.65
C GLU A 414 17.11 -11.89 -2.88
N ASP A 415 17.82 -11.93 -4.02
CA ASP A 415 17.46 -11.40 -5.32
C ASP A 415 15.94 -11.36 -5.57
N GLN A 416 15.31 -10.21 -5.31
CA GLN A 416 14.04 -9.86 -5.95
C GLN A 416 14.30 -9.39 -7.39
N ARG A 417 15.08 -10.16 -8.17
CA ARG A 417 15.23 -10.01 -9.64
C ARG A 417 13.98 -10.49 -10.39
N ASP A 418 12.81 -10.29 -9.82
CA ASP A 418 11.55 -10.38 -10.55
C ASP A 418 11.22 -8.92 -10.91
N ASP A 419 11.37 -8.52 -12.18
CA ASP A 419 11.15 -7.15 -12.72
C ASP A 419 9.76 -6.55 -12.40
N SER A 420 8.92 -7.26 -11.65
CA SER A 420 7.81 -6.68 -10.92
C SER A 420 8.33 -5.79 -9.78
N TRP A 421 8.08 -4.48 -9.88
CA TRP A 421 8.02 -3.48 -8.80
C TRP A 421 8.20 -4.02 -7.38
N PRO A 422 9.00 -3.37 -6.51
CA PRO A 422 9.36 -3.90 -5.19
C PRO A 422 8.12 -4.47 -4.52
N ARG A 423 8.10 -5.79 -4.33
CA ARG A 423 7.07 -6.45 -3.54
C ARG A 423 7.31 -5.94 -2.13
N VAL A 424 6.66 -4.83 -1.77
CA VAL A 424 6.54 -4.38 -0.39
C VAL A 424 6.06 -5.61 0.37
N CYS A 425 6.92 -6.07 1.28
CA CYS A 425 6.97 -7.42 1.82
C CYS A 425 5.59 -8.02 2.14
N ASP A 426 5.23 -9.12 1.47
CA ASP A 426 4.08 -9.98 1.80
C ASP A 426 4.34 -10.88 3.03
N SER A 427 5.42 -10.67 3.77
CA SER A 427 5.83 -11.52 4.90
C SER A 427 5.43 -10.96 6.27
N TYR A 428 4.19 -10.51 6.46
CA TYR A 428 3.59 -10.36 7.80
C TYR A 428 2.07 -10.56 7.75
N VAL A 429 1.65 -11.82 7.65
CA VAL A 429 0.35 -12.29 8.15
C VAL A 429 0.64 -13.49 9.03
N GLU A 430 0.79 -13.24 10.33
CA GLU A 430 0.39 -14.21 11.36
C GLU A 430 -1.00 -13.84 11.86
#